data_AF-A0A553FRD3-F1
#
_entry.id   AF-A0A553FRD3-F1
#
_cell.length_a   1.000
_cell.length_b   1.000
_cell.length_c   1.000
_cell.angle_alpha   90.00
_cell.angle_beta   90.00
_cell.angle_gamma   90.00
#
_symmetry.space_group_name_H-M   'P 1'
#
loop_
_entity.id
_entity.type
_entity.pdbx_description
1 polymer ?
#
loop_
_entity_poly.entity_id
_entity_poly.type
_entity_poly.pdbx_seq_one_letter_code
_entity_poly.pdbx_strand_id
1 'polypeptide(L)'
;MVLKLVTQEPVSPPPPVIEAIPGKKDLNTYTTTGIYHQGTDANARSGTNYPSDVGAGLLEVFNPDGAMTYQRYTRYGNNNTVWTRGLYNKTWSPWKLSAQDGHKHTMSDITDLPEVSYLAKGQTIARRLVDGQIRVSDPKDADHAASKKYVDARIQLVSSLPSSPESDVLYVITE
;
A
#
# COMPACT_ATOMS: atom_id res chain seq x y z
N MET A 1 9.15 68.45 16.71
CA MET A 1 9.12 67.23 17.55
C MET A 1 8.86 66.07 16.60
N VAL A 2 9.88 65.29 16.26
CA VAL A 2 9.75 64.17 15.30
C VAL A 2 9.56 62.90 16.11
N LEU A 3 8.35 62.34 16.08
CA LEU A 3 8.05 61.05 16.69
C LEU A 3 8.66 59.97 15.79
N LYS A 4 9.80 59.39 16.18
CA LYS A 4 10.28 58.16 15.54
C LYS A 4 9.44 57.00 16.06
N LEU A 5 8.54 56.51 15.22
CA LEU A 5 7.91 55.21 15.41
C LEU A 5 9.01 54.14 15.27
N VAL A 6 9.52 53.63 16.38
CA VAL A 6 10.40 52.47 16.36
C VAL A 6 9.49 51.26 16.21
N THR A 7 9.37 50.74 14.99
CA THR A 7 8.79 49.42 14.76
C THR A 7 9.70 48.41 15.43
N GLN A 8 9.25 47.86 16.56
CA GLN A 8 9.92 46.77 17.26
C GLN A 8 9.89 45.55 16.33
N GLU A 9 11.05 44.96 16.03
CA GLU A 9 11.10 43.71 15.27
C GLU A 9 10.31 42.63 16.04
N PRO A 10 9.56 41.75 15.34
CA PRO A 10 8.79 40.72 16.00
C PRO A 10 9.74 39.83 16.81
N VAL A 11 9.59 39.85 18.13
CA VAL A 11 10.38 39.02 19.04
C VAL A 11 10.04 37.57 18.71
N SER A 12 11.03 36.77 18.29
CA SER A 12 10.82 35.34 18.05
C SER A 12 10.21 34.70 19.29
N PRO A 13 9.15 33.88 19.17
CA PRO A 13 8.64 33.15 20.32
C PRO A 13 9.74 32.24 20.90
N PRO A 14 9.79 32.06 22.23
CA PRO A 14 10.74 31.15 22.84
C PRO A 14 10.54 29.72 22.29
N PRO A 15 11.61 28.91 22.20
CA PRO A 15 11.49 27.51 21.79
C PRO A 15 10.49 26.77 22.68
N PRO A 16 9.66 25.87 22.12
CA PRO A 16 8.76 25.05 22.92
C PRO A 16 9.57 24.19 23.90
N VAL A 17 9.12 24.14 25.15
CA VAL A 17 9.69 23.27 26.18
C VAL A 17 9.36 21.81 25.83
N ILE A 18 10.36 20.93 25.90
CA ILE A 18 10.17 19.49 25.72
C ILE A 18 10.07 18.84 27.11
N GLU A 19 8.91 18.26 27.41
CA GLU A 19 8.64 17.64 28.70
C GLU A 19 8.95 16.13 28.69
N ALA A 20 9.56 15.59 29.75
CA ALA A 20 9.78 14.15 29.82
C ALA A 20 8.48 13.39 30.13
N ILE A 21 8.30 12.20 29.55
CA ILE A 21 7.22 11.26 29.92
C ILE A 21 7.78 10.20 30.88
N PRO A 22 7.39 10.21 32.17
CA PRO A 22 7.77 9.15 33.11
C PRO A 22 7.20 7.77 32.73
N GLY A 23 7.68 6.72 33.41
CA GLY A 23 7.05 5.40 33.33
C GLY A 23 5.61 5.41 33.87
N LYS A 24 4.82 4.39 33.51
CA LYS A 24 3.42 4.19 33.92
C LYS A 24 2.47 5.33 33.54
N LYS A 25 2.83 6.12 32.53
CA LYS A 25 1.98 7.20 32.00
C LYS A 25 1.07 6.70 30.91
N ASP A 26 -0.15 7.23 30.94
CA ASP A 26 -1.17 7.00 29.93
C ASP A 26 -1.15 8.13 28.90
N LEU A 27 -0.90 7.83 27.62
CA LEU A 27 -0.88 8.87 26.59
C LEU A 27 -2.25 9.54 26.35
N ASN A 28 -3.35 8.94 26.83
CA ASN A 28 -4.68 9.57 26.76
C ASN A 28 -4.80 10.81 27.66
N THR A 29 -3.93 10.98 28.66
CA THR A 29 -3.95 12.17 29.54
C THR A 29 -3.24 13.37 28.93
N TYR A 30 -2.53 13.19 27.82
CA TYR A 30 -1.76 14.23 27.14
C TYR A 30 -2.64 14.92 26.08
N THR A 31 -3.49 15.85 26.53
CA THR A 31 -4.45 16.56 25.68
C THR A 31 -4.13 18.03 25.46
N THR A 32 -3.16 18.58 26.18
CA THR A 32 -2.71 19.96 26.02
C THR A 32 -1.67 20.04 24.91
N THR A 33 -1.72 21.11 24.10
CA THR A 33 -0.70 21.37 23.08
C THR A 33 0.69 21.37 23.69
N GLY A 34 1.59 20.53 23.19
CA GLY A 34 2.92 20.34 23.76
C GLY A 34 3.75 19.28 23.05
N ILE A 35 5.04 19.25 23.39
CA ILE A 35 6.00 18.28 22.90
C ILE A 35 6.56 17.52 24.10
N TYR A 36 6.49 16.19 24.03
CA TYR A 36 6.84 15.31 25.14
C TYR A 36 7.81 14.21 24.68
N HIS A 37 8.88 14.00 25.43
CA HIS A 37 9.92 13.02 25.12
C HIS A 37 9.81 11.80 26.05
N GLN A 38 9.54 10.64 25.47
CA GLN A 38 9.69 9.36 26.16
C GLN A 38 11.14 8.86 25.96
N GLY A 39 11.97 9.05 26.99
CA GLY A 39 13.39 8.79 26.90
C GLY A 39 13.82 7.32 26.97
N THR A 40 12.95 6.39 27.37
CA THR A 40 13.33 4.96 27.44
C THR A 40 12.21 4.01 27.00
N ASP A 41 12.59 2.90 26.39
CA ASP A 41 11.63 1.85 26.03
C ASP A 41 10.98 1.23 27.27
N ALA A 42 11.70 1.12 28.39
CA ALA A 42 11.17 0.56 29.63
C ALA A 42 10.01 1.39 30.18
N ASN A 43 10.17 2.72 30.17
CA ASN A 43 9.10 3.63 30.59
C ASN A 43 7.91 3.59 29.62
N ALA A 44 8.16 3.56 28.30
CA ALA A 44 7.11 3.40 27.29
C ALA A 44 6.29 2.12 27.52
N ARG A 45 6.95 0.97 27.68
CA ARG A 45 6.33 -0.34 27.91
C ARG A 45 5.56 -0.41 29.23
N SER A 46 5.97 0.36 30.23
CA SER A 46 5.24 0.44 31.51
C SER A 46 3.99 1.32 31.45
N GLY A 47 3.85 2.15 30.40
CA GLY A 47 2.72 3.05 30.19
C GLY A 47 1.57 2.40 29.43
N THR A 48 0.54 3.20 29.15
CA THR A 48 -0.66 2.77 28.42
C THR A 48 -0.98 3.71 27.27
N ASN A 49 -1.76 3.21 26.29
CA ASN A 49 -2.18 3.95 25.11
C ASN A 49 -1.03 4.46 24.21
N TYR A 50 0.13 3.82 24.27
CA TYR A 50 1.18 3.94 23.25
C TYR A 50 0.73 3.29 21.93
N PRO A 51 1.31 3.66 20.78
CA PRO A 51 1.13 2.93 19.53
C PRO A 51 1.54 1.45 19.65
N SER A 52 1.09 0.59 18.74
CA SER A 52 1.33 -0.86 18.84
C SER A 52 2.81 -1.24 18.82
N ASP A 53 3.64 -0.50 18.09
CA ASP A 53 5.10 -0.52 18.23
C ASP A 53 5.54 0.33 19.44
N VAL A 54 5.43 -0.25 20.65
CA VAL A 54 5.72 0.45 21.93
C VAL A 54 7.22 0.59 22.21
N GLY A 55 7.68 1.82 22.41
CA GLY A 55 9.08 2.16 22.69
C GLY A 55 9.32 3.67 22.75
N ALA A 56 10.55 4.09 23.04
CA ALA A 56 10.96 5.48 23.20
C ALA A 56 10.71 6.33 21.95
N GLY A 57 10.57 7.64 22.14
CA GLY A 57 10.20 8.52 21.04
C GLY A 57 9.68 9.88 21.48
N LEU A 58 9.17 10.62 20.51
CA LEU A 58 8.61 11.95 20.68
C LEU A 58 7.09 11.89 20.48
N LEU A 59 6.35 12.37 21.48
CA LEU A 59 4.92 12.64 21.38
C LEU A 59 4.73 14.13 21.12
N GLU A 60 4.02 14.46 20.06
CA GLU A 60 3.56 15.81 19.76
C GLU A 60 2.04 15.83 19.92
N VAL A 61 1.54 16.81 20.66
CA VAL A 61 0.12 17.01 20.92
C VAL A 61 -0.27 18.37 20.39
N PHE A 62 -1.33 18.42 19.58
CA PHE A 62 -1.96 19.65 19.13
C PHE A 62 -3.42 19.65 19.57
N ASN A 63 -3.82 20.68 20.30
CA ASN A 63 -5.20 20.90 20.72
C ASN A 63 -5.52 22.40 20.58
N PRO A 64 -6.02 22.82 19.41
CA PRO A 64 -6.20 24.24 19.11
C PRO A 64 -7.43 24.87 19.78
N ASP A 65 -8.44 24.08 20.14
CA ASP A 65 -9.76 24.58 20.53
C ASP A 65 -10.39 23.88 21.75
N GLY A 66 -9.69 22.92 22.36
CA GLY A 66 -10.17 22.13 23.49
C GLY A 66 -11.11 20.98 23.12
N ALA A 67 -11.63 20.94 21.89
CA ALA A 67 -12.59 19.95 21.41
C ALA A 67 -11.91 18.82 20.62
N MET A 68 -10.83 19.15 19.89
CA MET A 68 -10.08 18.22 19.07
C MET A 68 -8.63 18.14 19.54
N THR A 69 -8.16 16.94 19.90
CA THR A 69 -6.74 16.69 20.17
C THR A 69 -6.17 15.80 19.08
N TYR A 70 -5.04 16.19 18.51
CA TYR A 70 -4.27 15.39 17.57
C TYR A 70 -2.99 14.96 18.28
N GLN A 71 -2.65 13.68 18.17
CA GLN A 71 -1.37 13.17 18.64
C GLN A 71 -0.58 12.59 17.48
N ARG A 72 0.73 12.88 17.45
CA ARG A 72 1.72 12.20 16.62
C ARG A 72 2.80 11.61 17.52
N TYR A 73 3.16 10.35 17.28
CA TYR A 73 4.24 9.67 18.00
C TYR A 73 5.30 9.20 17.01
N THR A 74 6.52 9.71 17.16
CA THR A 74 7.66 9.34 16.31
C THR A 74 8.65 8.50 17.12
N ARG A 75 8.86 7.24 16.71
CA ARG A 75 9.83 6.34 17.35
C ARG A 75 11.26 6.76 17.10
N TYR A 76 12.12 6.61 18.11
CA TYR A 76 13.55 6.89 17.98
C TYR A 76 14.28 5.86 17.10
N GLY A 77 15.47 6.25 16.63
CA GLY A 77 16.45 5.37 15.99
C GLY A 77 15.96 4.78 14.66
N ASN A 78 16.41 3.56 14.35
CA ASN A 78 16.12 2.89 13.08
C ASN A 78 14.65 2.52 12.87
N ASN A 79 13.85 2.50 13.94
CA ASN A 79 12.41 2.25 13.79
C ASN A 79 11.75 3.42 13.05
N ASN A 80 12.05 4.66 13.48
CA ASN A 80 11.56 5.92 12.89
C ASN A 80 10.08 5.91 12.44
N THR A 81 9.24 5.09 13.09
CA THR A 81 7.84 4.91 12.74
C THR A 81 7.05 6.09 13.27
N VAL A 82 6.16 6.64 12.43
CA VAL A 82 5.32 7.78 12.79
C VAL A 82 3.88 7.29 12.92
N TRP A 83 3.31 7.45 14.10
CA TRP A 83 1.92 7.10 14.40
C TRP A 83 1.09 8.36 14.60
N THR A 84 -0.16 8.35 14.19
CA THR A 84 -1.11 9.46 14.42
C THR A 84 -2.43 8.96 14.97
N ARG A 85 -3.09 9.78 15.80
CA ARG A 85 -4.47 9.55 16.26
C ARG A 85 -5.15 10.87 16.63
N GLY A 86 -6.46 10.83 16.79
CA GLY A 86 -7.25 11.97 17.25
C GLY A 86 -8.12 11.62 18.46
N LEU A 87 -8.40 12.62 19.29
CA LEU A 87 -9.47 12.64 20.29
C LEU A 87 -10.56 13.57 19.77
N TYR A 88 -11.78 13.06 19.68
CA TYR A 88 -12.97 13.85 19.40
C TYR A 88 -14.14 13.30 20.22
N ASN A 89 -14.98 14.19 20.76
CA ASN A 89 -16.10 13.82 21.62
C ASN A 89 -15.68 12.83 22.74
N LYS A 90 -14.55 13.12 23.40
CA LYS A 90 -13.94 12.30 24.47
C LYS A 90 -13.59 10.86 24.08
N THR A 91 -13.56 10.54 22.79
CA THR A 91 -13.21 9.21 22.27
C THR A 91 -11.93 9.28 21.45
N TRP A 92 -10.93 8.47 21.82
CA TRP A 92 -9.70 8.33 21.05
C TRP A 92 -9.92 7.40 19.87
N SER A 93 -9.47 7.81 18.68
CA SER A 93 -9.29 6.87 17.58
C SER A 93 -8.16 5.89 17.90
N PRO A 94 -8.12 4.71 17.26
CA PRO A 94 -6.91 3.90 17.28
C PRO A 94 -5.73 4.68 16.67
N TRP A 95 -4.52 4.30 17.07
CA TRP A 95 -3.30 4.77 16.41
C TRP A 95 -3.23 4.23 14.97
N LYS A 96 -2.95 5.12 14.03
CA LYS A 96 -2.69 4.79 12.63
C LYS A 96 -1.22 5.04 12.31
N LEU A 97 -0.59 4.05 11.71
CA LEU A 97 0.77 4.18 11.19
C LEU A 97 0.75 5.06 9.94
N SER A 98 1.53 6.14 9.95
CA SER A 98 1.84 6.90 8.74
C SER A 98 2.84 6.07 7.95
N ALA A 99 2.52 5.76 6.69
CA ALA A 99 3.13 4.73 5.86
C ALA A 99 4.64 4.50 6.13
N GLN A 100 5.01 3.23 6.27
CA GLN A 100 6.40 2.83 6.40
C GLN A 100 7.09 2.80 5.04
N ASP A 101 8.38 3.15 5.04
CA ASP A 101 9.27 2.80 3.93
C ASP A 101 9.26 1.28 3.74
N GLY A 102 9.26 0.85 2.48
CA GLY A 102 9.17 -0.58 2.14
C GLY A 102 7.78 -1.23 2.28
N HIS A 103 6.69 -0.47 2.45
CA HIS A 103 5.35 -1.03 2.26
C HIS A 103 5.25 -1.65 0.86
N LYS A 104 4.67 -2.84 0.75
CA LYS A 104 4.54 -3.58 -0.51
C LYS A 104 3.08 -3.77 -0.85
N HIS A 105 2.75 -3.67 -2.14
CA HIS A 105 1.53 -4.23 -2.70
C HIS A 105 1.87 -5.60 -3.26
N THR A 106 1.48 -6.63 -2.52
CA THR A 106 1.62 -8.02 -2.94
C THR A 106 0.36 -8.47 -3.67
N MET A 107 0.46 -9.49 -4.54
CA MET A 107 -0.74 -10.06 -5.18
C MET A 107 -1.75 -10.59 -4.13
N SER A 108 -1.30 -11.00 -2.95
CA SER A 108 -2.19 -11.39 -1.86
C SER A 108 -3.06 -10.26 -1.31
N ASP A 109 -2.68 -8.99 -1.54
CA ASP A 109 -3.47 -7.84 -1.13
C ASP A 109 -4.64 -7.56 -2.09
N ILE A 110 -4.66 -8.20 -3.27
CA ILE A 110 -5.70 -8.06 -4.29
C ILE A 110 -6.59 -9.31 -4.22
N THR A 111 -7.51 -9.33 -3.26
CA THR A 111 -8.27 -10.53 -2.88
C THR A 111 -9.34 -10.96 -3.88
N ASP A 112 -9.68 -10.10 -4.84
CA ASP A 112 -10.70 -10.33 -5.87
C ASP A 112 -10.10 -10.72 -7.23
N LEU A 113 -8.80 -10.98 -7.31
CA LEU A 113 -8.21 -11.49 -8.55
C LEU A 113 -8.73 -12.90 -8.88
N PRO A 114 -9.15 -13.17 -10.13
CA PRO A 114 -9.36 -14.53 -10.60
C PRO A 114 -8.01 -15.30 -10.66
N GLU A 115 -8.07 -16.63 -10.79
CA GLU A 115 -6.87 -17.48 -10.88
C GLU A 115 -5.92 -16.96 -11.98
N VAL A 116 -4.64 -16.78 -11.66
CA VAL A 116 -3.59 -16.47 -12.65
C VAL A 116 -3.02 -17.78 -13.17
N SER A 117 -3.36 -18.13 -14.41
CA SER A 117 -3.11 -19.48 -14.94
C SER A 117 -2.33 -19.44 -16.26
N TYR A 118 -1.45 -20.43 -16.44
CA TYR A 118 -0.82 -20.70 -17.73
C TYR A 118 -1.73 -21.50 -18.67
N LEU A 119 -2.87 -22.00 -18.17
CA LEU A 119 -3.85 -22.76 -18.93
C LEU A 119 -4.89 -21.83 -19.53
N ALA A 120 -5.38 -22.17 -20.72
CA ALA A 120 -6.46 -21.45 -21.39
C ALA A 120 -7.83 -21.83 -20.80
N LYS A 121 -8.08 -21.42 -19.54
CA LYS A 121 -9.35 -21.61 -18.83
C LYS A 121 -10.15 -20.32 -18.81
N GLY A 122 -11.48 -20.42 -18.93
CA GLY A 122 -12.37 -19.27 -18.73
C GLY A 122 -12.25 -18.70 -17.31
N GLN A 123 -12.49 -17.41 -17.16
CA GLN A 123 -12.42 -16.69 -15.87
C GLN A 123 -11.05 -16.76 -15.18
N THR A 124 -9.96 -16.71 -15.96
CA THR A 124 -8.59 -16.64 -15.45
C THR A 124 -7.83 -15.47 -16.05
N ILE A 125 -6.80 -14.99 -15.35
CA ILE A 125 -5.81 -14.06 -15.92
C ILE A 125 -4.73 -14.87 -16.62
N ALA A 126 -4.46 -14.54 -17.88
CA ALA A 126 -3.46 -15.23 -18.68
C ALA A 126 -2.04 -15.01 -18.13
N ARG A 127 -1.33 -16.11 -17.86
CA ARG A 127 0.09 -16.12 -17.51
C ARG A 127 0.92 -16.64 -18.67
N ARG A 128 1.91 -15.86 -19.08
CA ARG A 128 2.89 -16.29 -20.10
C ARG A 128 3.76 -17.41 -19.56
N LEU A 129 4.01 -18.43 -20.38
CA LEU A 129 4.98 -19.50 -20.17
C LEU A 129 6.41 -18.95 -20.03
N VAL A 130 7.33 -19.80 -19.60
CA VAL A 130 8.75 -19.44 -19.40
C VAL A 130 9.42 -18.95 -20.69
N ASP A 131 8.95 -19.41 -21.84
CA ASP A 131 9.39 -18.98 -23.18
C ASP A 131 8.64 -17.74 -23.70
N GLY A 132 7.80 -17.12 -22.87
CA GLY A 132 7.06 -15.90 -23.21
C GLY A 132 5.74 -16.14 -23.96
N GLN A 133 5.40 -17.38 -24.31
CA GLN A 133 4.17 -17.69 -25.04
C GLN A 133 2.92 -17.66 -24.15
N ILE A 134 1.75 -17.41 -24.73
CA ILE A 134 0.45 -17.58 -24.08
C ILE A 134 -0.22 -18.81 -24.67
N ARG A 135 -0.85 -19.64 -23.83
CA ARG A 135 -1.69 -20.74 -24.32
C ARG A 135 -3.07 -20.20 -24.66
N VAL A 136 -3.55 -20.55 -25.83
CA VAL A 136 -4.94 -20.34 -26.27
C VAL A 136 -5.57 -21.69 -26.57
N SER A 137 -6.86 -21.82 -26.31
CA SER A 137 -7.63 -23.01 -26.67
C SER A 137 -7.93 -23.02 -28.17
N ASP A 138 -8.39 -24.17 -28.69
CA ASP A 138 -8.86 -24.22 -30.07
C ASP A 138 -10.05 -23.26 -30.24
N PRO A 139 -10.05 -22.45 -31.31
CA PRO A 139 -11.08 -21.44 -31.55
C PRO A 139 -12.44 -22.11 -31.78
N LYS A 140 -13.49 -21.40 -31.40
CA LYS A 140 -14.90 -21.83 -31.53
C LYS A 140 -15.71 -20.77 -32.29
N ASP A 141 -15.33 -19.51 -32.11
CA ASP A 141 -15.90 -18.35 -32.78
C ASP A 141 -14.83 -17.67 -33.65
N ALA A 142 -15.27 -16.93 -34.66
CA ALA A 142 -14.38 -16.34 -35.67
C ALA A 142 -13.37 -15.32 -35.09
N ASP A 143 -13.71 -14.69 -33.97
CA ASP A 143 -12.88 -13.68 -33.31
C ASP A 143 -11.90 -14.29 -32.29
N HIS A 144 -11.91 -15.61 -32.11
CA HIS A 144 -10.97 -16.29 -31.22
C HIS A 144 -9.57 -16.36 -31.83
N ALA A 145 -8.55 -16.15 -31.00
CA ALA A 145 -7.18 -16.48 -31.37
C ALA A 145 -7.05 -18.00 -31.64
N ALA A 146 -6.39 -18.36 -32.74
CA ALA A 146 -6.16 -19.76 -33.09
C ALA A 146 -4.83 -20.27 -32.52
N SER A 147 -4.84 -21.49 -31.98
CA SER A 147 -3.60 -22.16 -31.57
C SER A 147 -2.78 -22.59 -32.80
N LYS A 148 -1.45 -22.64 -32.70
CA LYS A 148 -0.61 -23.15 -33.80
C LYS A 148 -1.03 -24.56 -34.22
N LYS A 149 -1.32 -25.43 -33.24
CA LYS A 149 -1.82 -26.79 -33.49
C LYS A 149 -3.11 -26.77 -34.33
N TYR A 150 -4.04 -25.89 -33.99
CA TYR A 150 -5.28 -25.74 -34.74
C TYR A 150 -5.01 -25.32 -36.20
N VAL A 151 -4.19 -24.29 -36.40
CA VAL A 151 -3.84 -23.81 -37.75
C VAL A 151 -3.12 -24.89 -38.56
N ASP A 152 -2.13 -25.55 -37.98
CA ASP A 152 -1.35 -26.61 -38.65
C ASP A 152 -2.26 -27.80 -39.04
N ALA A 153 -3.28 -28.12 -38.26
CA ALA A 153 -4.24 -29.18 -38.60
C ALA A 153 -5.17 -28.82 -39.78
N ARG A 154 -5.34 -27.51 -40.07
CA ARG A 154 -6.13 -27.01 -41.20
C ARG A 154 -5.32 -26.82 -42.47
N ILE A 155 -4.02 -27.12 -42.46
CA ILE A 155 -3.17 -27.05 -43.64
C ILE A 155 -2.59 -28.44 -43.88
N GLN A 156 -3.00 -29.09 -44.97
CA GLN A 156 -2.55 -30.45 -45.31
C GLN A 156 -1.78 -30.45 -46.63
N LEU A 157 -0.56 -30.96 -46.59
CA LEU A 157 0.24 -31.22 -47.79
C LEU A 157 -0.14 -32.57 -48.37
N VAL A 158 -0.52 -32.62 -49.64
CA VAL A 158 -0.99 -33.84 -50.32
C VAL A 158 -0.37 -33.98 -51.71
N SER A 159 -0.27 -35.21 -52.24
CA SER A 159 0.20 -35.44 -53.61
C SER A 159 -0.92 -35.27 -54.66
N SER A 160 -2.18 -35.32 -54.24
CA SER A 160 -3.36 -35.07 -55.05
C SER A 160 -4.53 -34.68 -54.16
N LEU A 161 -5.54 -34.02 -54.72
CA LEU A 161 -6.73 -33.62 -53.95
C LEU A 161 -7.50 -34.86 -53.47
N PRO A 162 -7.90 -34.94 -52.19
CA PRO A 162 -8.71 -36.06 -51.70
C PRO A 162 -10.04 -36.16 -52.44
N SER A 163 -10.56 -37.37 -52.58
CA SER A 163 -11.88 -37.62 -53.21
C SER A 163 -13.05 -37.03 -52.41
N SER A 164 -12.82 -36.69 -51.14
CA SER A 164 -13.79 -36.03 -50.25
C SER A 164 -13.05 -35.05 -49.32
N PRO A 165 -12.70 -33.85 -49.79
CA PRO A 165 -11.97 -32.86 -48.99
C PRO A 165 -12.84 -32.32 -47.85
N GLU A 166 -12.23 -32.07 -46.69
CA GLU A 166 -12.89 -31.38 -45.57
C GLU A 166 -13.09 -29.90 -45.91
N SER A 167 -14.26 -29.35 -45.57
CA SER A 167 -14.63 -27.98 -45.98
C SER A 167 -13.86 -26.86 -45.27
N ASP A 168 -13.14 -27.19 -44.19
CA ASP A 168 -12.36 -26.24 -43.39
C ASP A 168 -10.85 -26.53 -43.39
N VAL A 169 -10.37 -27.31 -44.36
CA VAL A 169 -8.95 -27.63 -44.56
C VAL A 169 -8.46 -27.07 -45.89
N LEU A 170 -7.32 -26.36 -45.86
CA LEU A 170 -6.56 -25.95 -47.02
C LEU A 170 -5.62 -27.10 -47.44
N TYR A 171 -5.85 -27.67 -48.61
CA TYR A 171 -4.97 -28.66 -49.22
C TYR A 171 -3.95 -27.99 -50.13
N VAL A 172 -2.67 -28.24 -49.91
CA VAL A 172 -1.58 -27.77 -50.77
C VAL A 172 -1.02 -28.98 -51.50
N ILE A 173 -1.19 -29.00 -52.82
CA ILE A 173 -0.66 -30.07 -53.67
C ILE A 173 0.82 -29.79 -53.91
N THR A 174 1.67 -30.70 -53.44
CA THR A 174 3.12 -30.59 -53.64
C THR A 174 3.53 -31.41 -54.86
N GLU A 175 4.31 -30.81 -55.75
CA GLU A 175 4.93 -31.47 -56.91
C GLU A 175 5.98 -32.52 -56.50
#